data_AF-A0AAV6YU02-F1
#
_entry.id   AF-A0AAV6YU02-F1
#
_cell.length_a   1.000
_cell.length_b   1.000
_cell.length_c   1.000
_cell.angle_alpha   90.00
_cell.angle_beta   90.00
_cell.angle_gamma   90.00
#
_symmetry.space_group_name_H-M   'P 1'
#
loop_
_entity.id
_entity.type
_entity.pdbx_description
1 polymer ?
#
loop_
_entity_poly.entity_id
_entity_poly.type
_entity_poly.pdbx_seq_one_letter_code
_entity_poly.pdbx_strand_id
1 'polypeptide(L)'
;MSLLSPAARSPVFNAMFEHEMEESKKNRVDITDMEPEVFKEMMGYIYTGKAPNLEKMADNLLAAADKYALERLKVLCEEALCNSLSVENVADVLILADLHSAEQLKAQAIDFINRCSVLRQLGCKDGKNWNGSQAMDVMETDGWKSMIQSHPHLVAEAFRALACAQCLPFGFPRKRLKLS
;
A
#
# COMPACT_ATOMS: atom_id res chain seq x y z
N MET A 1 3.36 -6.20 36.31
CA MET A 1 3.21 -6.54 34.88
C MET A 1 2.70 -5.30 34.17
N SER A 2 3.58 -4.56 33.51
CA SER A 2 3.25 -3.33 32.79
C SER A 2 2.51 -3.70 31.52
N LEU A 3 1.19 -3.85 31.59
CA LEU A 3 0.34 -4.04 30.42
C LEU A 3 0.45 -2.75 29.59
N LEU A 4 1.09 -2.84 28.42
CA LEU A 4 1.21 -1.73 27.48
C LEU A 4 -0.20 -1.29 27.08
N SER A 5 -0.61 -0.08 27.48
CA SER A 5 -1.91 0.46 27.13
C SER A 5 -1.97 0.73 25.61
N PRO A 6 -3.14 0.54 24.95
CA PRO A 6 -3.32 0.95 23.56
C PRO A 6 -2.99 2.42 23.31
N ALA A 7 -3.29 3.29 24.29
CA ALA A 7 -2.93 4.71 24.28
C ALA A 7 -1.43 4.96 24.10
N ALA A 8 -0.57 4.13 24.71
CA ALA A 8 0.87 4.30 24.59
C ALA A 8 1.43 3.96 23.19
N ARG A 9 0.65 3.29 22.34
CA ARG A 9 1.09 2.79 21.02
C ARG A 9 0.29 3.32 19.84
N SER A 10 -0.85 3.95 20.09
CA SER A 10 -1.68 4.57 19.06
C SER A 10 -2.04 5.99 19.51
N PRO A 11 -1.60 7.02 18.78
CA PRO A 11 -2.00 8.41 19.03
C PRO A 11 -3.53 8.59 19.01
N VAL A 12 -4.24 7.80 18.19
CA VAL A 12 -5.70 7.84 18.07
C VAL A 12 -6.35 7.29 19.34
N PHE A 13 -5.91 6.14 19.84
CA PHE A 13 -6.38 5.67 21.15
C PHE A 13 -6.01 6.63 22.27
N ASN A 14 -4.80 7.21 22.24
CA ASN A 14 -4.42 8.19 23.25
C ASN A 14 -5.39 9.39 23.26
N ALA A 15 -5.68 9.97 22.10
CA ALA A 15 -6.61 11.08 21.98
C ALA A 15 -8.04 10.73 22.40
N MET A 16 -8.52 9.51 22.11
CA MET A 16 -9.83 9.01 22.56
C MET A 16 -9.94 8.97 24.09
N PHE A 17 -8.83 8.68 24.79
CA PHE A 17 -8.81 8.56 26.25
C PHE A 17 -8.36 9.83 27.00
N GLU A 18 -7.65 10.74 26.34
CA GLU A 18 -7.05 11.94 26.96
C GLU A 18 -8.02 13.14 27.05
N HIS A 19 -9.15 13.11 26.32
CA HIS A 19 -10.13 14.19 26.32
C HIS A 19 -11.47 13.80 26.97
N GLU A 20 -12.20 14.76 27.54
CA GLU A 20 -13.55 14.62 28.11
C GLU A 20 -14.66 14.29 27.07
N MET A 21 -14.35 13.49 26.06
CA MET A 21 -15.31 12.94 25.12
C MET A 21 -16.22 11.91 25.82
N GLU A 22 -17.35 11.57 25.20
CA GLU A 22 -18.27 10.59 25.78
C GLU A 22 -17.60 9.25 26.09
N GLU A 23 -16.59 8.84 25.31
CA GLU A 23 -15.90 7.56 25.50
C GLU A 23 -15.06 7.52 26.78
N SER A 24 -14.39 8.62 27.15
CA SER A 24 -13.61 8.68 28.40
C SER A 24 -14.51 8.72 29.63
N LYS A 25 -15.69 9.34 29.53
CA LYS A 25 -16.71 9.37 30.59
C LYS A 25 -17.39 8.01 30.76
N LYS A 26 -17.58 7.26 29.67
CA LYS A 26 -18.23 5.94 29.67
C LYS A 26 -17.24 4.77 29.83
N ASN A 27 -15.93 5.01 29.76
CA ASN A 27 -14.89 3.97 29.66
C ASN A 27 -15.21 2.90 28.59
N ARG A 28 -15.82 3.32 27.48
CA ARG A 28 -16.30 2.44 26.42
C ARG A 28 -16.14 3.13 25.08
N VAL A 29 -15.52 2.44 24.13
CA VAL A 29 -15.39 2.84 22.73
C VAL A 29 -16.14 1.80 21.90
N ASP A 30 -17.12 2.26 21.12
CA ASP A 30 -17.85 1.39 20.20
C ASP A 30 -17.21 1.46 18.81
N ILE A 31 -16.76 0.30 18.30
CA ILE A 31 -16.15 0.18 16.98
C ILE A 31 -17.10 -0.62 16.10
N THR A 32 -17.69 0.04 15.10
CA THR A 32 -18.72 -0.55 14.22
C THR A 32 -18.26 -0.73 12.78
N ASP A 33 -17.13 -0.13 12.41
CA ASP A 33 -16.62 -0.06 11.05
C ASP A 33 -15.41 -0.97 10.82
N MET A 34 -15.27 -2.02 11.64
CA MET A 34 -14.17 -2.99 11.55
C MET A 34 -14.68 -4.39 11.85
N GLU A 35 -14.24 -5.35 11.03
CA GLU A 35 -14.53 -6.76 11.30
C GLU A 35 -13.88 -7.22 12.61
N PRO A 36 -14.56 -8.06 13.42
CA PRO A 36 -14.03 -8.50 14.71
C PRO A 36 -12.67 -9.19 14.62
N GLU A 37 -12.40 -9.93 13.55
CA GLU A 37 -11.12 -10.63 13.34
C GLU A 37 -9.97 -9.64 13.09
N VAL A 38 -10.21 -8.62 12.26
CA VAL A 38 -9.25 -7.54 11.97
C VAL A 38 -8.95 -6.75 13.24
N PHE A 39 -9.99 -6.40 14.01
CA PHE A 39 -9.82 -5.72 15.29
C PHE A 39 -8.99 -6.54 16.27
N LYS A 40 -9.26 -7.84 16.38
CA LYS A 40 -8.51 -8.75 17.24
C LYS A 40 -7.04 -8.83 16.83
N GLU A 41 -6.75 -8.91 15.53
CA GLU A 41 -5.38 -8.94 15.01
C GLU A 41 -4.65 -7.61 15.30
N MET A 42 -5.31 -6.47 15.06
CA MET A 42 -4.78 -5.13 15.37
C MET A 42 -4.47 -4.99 16.87
N MET A 43 -5.40 -5.37 17.75
CA MET A 43 -5.17 -5.32 19.20
C MET A 43 -4.06 -6.28 19.63
N GLY A 44 -4.00 -7.48 19.03
CA GLY A 44 -2.91 -8.43 19.23
C GLY A 44 -1.55 -7.82 18.88
N TYR A 45 -1.47 -7.10 17.77
CA TYR A 45 -0.29 -6.34 17.38
C TYR A 45 0.03 -5.24 18.38
N ILE A 46 -0.96 -4.46 18.82
CA ILE A 46 -0.76 -3.41 19.82
C ILE A 46 -0.12 -3.98 21.08
N TYR A 47 -0.54 -5.13 21.59
CA TYR A 47 0.07 -5.70 22.80
C TYR A 47 1.41 -6.39 22.56
N THR A 48 1.58 -7.09 21.44
CA THR A 48 2.69 -8.03 21.24
C THR A 48 3.73 -7.59 20.20
N GLY A 49 3.40 -6.61 19.37
CA GLY A 49 4.18 -6.20 18.20
C GLY A 49 4.17 -7.20 17.04
N LYS A 50 3.27 -8.20 17.07
CA LYS A 50 3.17 -9.29 16.07
C LYS A 50 1.76 -9.38 15.51
N ALA A 51 1.66 -9.70 14.22
CA ALA A 51 0.40 -9.93 13.50
C ALA A 51 0.51 -11.23 12.66
N PRO A 52 0.40 -12.42 13.28
CA PRO A 52 0.60 -13.71 12.61
C PRO A 52 -0.41 -14.02 11.49
N ASN A 53 -1.59 -13.38 11.45
CA ASN A 53 -2.60 -13.61 10.41
C ASN A 53 -2.66 -12.49 9.36
N LEU A 54 -1.72 -11.55 9.38
CA LEU A 54 -1.72 -10.36 8.53
C LEU A 54 -1.93 -10.69 7.05
N GLU A 55 -1.25 -11.72 6.52
CA GLU A 55 -1.32 -12.08 5.10
C GLU A 55 -2.75 -12.43 4.63
N LYS A 56 -3.65 -12.84 5.53
CA LYS A 56 -5.03 -13.21 5.18
C LYS A 56 -5.98 -12.02 5.10
N MET A 57 -5.59 -10.88 5.66
CA MET A 57 -6.46 -9.71 5.87
C MET A 57 -5.68 -8.40 5.70
N ALA A 58 -4.64 -8.41 4.86
CA ALA A 58 -3.69 -7.32 4.77
C ALA A 58 -4.34 -6.01 4.30
N ASP A 59 -5.38 -6.09 3.48
CA ASP A 59 -6.22 -4.98 3.02
C ASP A 59 -6.99 -4.31 4.16
N ASN A 60 -7.78 -5.09 4.89
CA ASN A 60 -8.58 -4.58 6.02
C ASN A 60 -7.68 -4.15 7.18
N LEU A 61 -6.57 -4.84 7.39
CA LEU A 61 -5.61 -4.51 8.44
C LEU A 61 -4.80 -3.25 8.08
N LEU A 62 -4.54 -2.98 6.80
CA LEU A 62 -3.98 -1.71 6.34
C LEU A 62 -4.93 -0.55 6.69
N ALA A 63 -6.22 -0.69 6.38
CA ALA A 63 -7.24 0.30 6.71
C ALA A 63 -7.31 0.57 8.22
N ALA A 64 -7.27 -0.48 9.03
CA ALA A 64 -7.20 -0.38 10.49
C ALA A 64 -5.92 0.32 10.96
N ALA A 65 -4.77 -0.06 10.41
CA ALA A 65 -3.48 0.52 10.80
C ALA A 65 -3.41 2.01 10.48
N ASP A 66 -3.90 2.43 9.32
CA ASP A 66 -3.99 3.83 8.93
C ASP A 66 -4.94 4.60 9.86
N LYS A 67 -6.17 4.09 10.07
CA LYS A 67 -7.18 4.71 10.96
C LYS A 67 -6.67 4.94 12.38
N TYR A 68 -5.90 4.01 12.93
CA TYR A 68 -5.38 4.09 14.31
C TYR A 68 -3.93 4.59 14.39
N ALA A 69 -3.38 5.11 13.28
CA ALA A 69 -2.02 5.64 13.18
C ALA A 69 -0.93 4.66 13.68
N LEU A 70 -1.06 3.39 13.32
CA LEU A 70 -0.13 2.31 13.65
C LEU A 70 0.91 2.15 12.52
N GLU A 71 1.80 3.11 12.38
CA GLU A 71 2.72 3.24 11.23
C GLU A 71 3.51 1.95 10.92
N ARG A 72 4.05 1.30 11.95
CA ARG A 72 4.83 0.06 11.75
C ARG A 72 3.95 -1.13 11.33
N LEU A 73 2.67 -1.16 11.72
CA LEU A 73 1.74 -2.18 11.22
C LEU A 73 1.35 -1.89 9.78
N LYS A 74 1.16 -0.61 9.44
CA LYS A 74 0.86 -0.15 8.09
C LYS A 74 1.93 -0.62 7.10
N VAL A 75 3.21 -0.39 7.41
CA VAL A 75 4.35 -0.86 6.60
C VAL A 75 4.35 -2.38 6.41
N LEU A 76 4.04 -3.17 7.44
CA LEU A 76 3.95 -4.64 7.30
C LEU A 76 2.80 -5.07 6.37
N CYS A 77 1.68 -4.35 6.41
CA CYS A 77 0.57 -4.59 5.49
C CYS A 77 0.96 -4.21 4.06
N GLU A 78 1.67 -3.10 3.87
CA GLU A 78 2.22 -2.68 2.57
C GLU A 78 3.18 -3.73 2.00
N GLU A 79 4.09 -4.28 2.81
CA GLU A 79 5.00 -5.36 2.39
C GLU A 79 4.23 -6.61 1.94
N ALA A 80 3.22 -7.04 2.70
CA ALA A 80 2.42 -8.21 2.34
C ALA A 80 1.61 -8.02 1.06
N LEU A 81 0.98 -6.84 0.89
CA LEU A 81 0.24 -6.49 -0.32
C LEU A 81 1.17 -6.34 -1.53
N CYS A 82 2.37 -5.79 -1.33
CA CYS A 82 3.37 -5.71 -2.38
C CYS A 82 3.81 -7.11 -2.86
N ASN A 83 3.97 -8.06 -1.94
CA ASN A 83 4.35 -9.44 -2.26
C ASN A 83 3.25 -10.23 -2.97
N SER A 84 1.98 -9.81 -2.84
CA SER A 84 0.83 -10.43 -3.50
C SER A 84 0.39 -9.72 -4.78
N LEU A 85 1.15 -8.72 -5.24
CA LEU A 85 0.88 -8.00 -6.48
C LEU A 85 0.87 -8.94 -7.69
N SER A 86 -0.16 -8.78 -8.52
CA SER A 86 -0.41 -9.53 -9.73
C SER A 86 -1.10 -8.65 -10.76
N VAL A 87 -1.15 -9.11 -12.00
CA VAL A 87 -1.86 -8.39 -13.09
C VAL A 87 -3.33 -8.14 -12.73
N GLU A 88 -3.98 -9.11 -12.09
CA GLU A 88 -5.41 -9.06 -11.79
C GLU A 88 -5.76 -8.08 -10.66
N ASN A 89 -4.92 -8.00 -9.62
CA ASN A 89 -5.23 -7.23 -8.42
C ASN A 89 -4.51 -5.88 -8.31
N VAL A 90 -3.50 -5.58 -9.16
CA VAL A 90 -2.68 -4.37 -9.00
C VAL A 90 -3.50 -3.07 -9.08
N ALA A 91 -4.59 -3.04 -9.86
CA ALA A 91 -5.48 -1.89 -9.92
C ALA A 91 -6.19 -1.65 -8.59
N ASP A 92 -6.75 -2.71 -8.00
CA ASP A 92 -7.44 -2.63 -6.70
C ASP A 92 -6.47 -2.29 -5.57
N VAL A 93 -5.26 -2.87 -5.58
CA VAL A 93 -4.20 -2.57 -4.62
C VAL A 93 -3.73 -1.13 -4.76
N LEU A 94 -3.65 -0.58 -5.98
CA LEU A 94 -3.29 0.83 -6.19
C LEU A 94 -4.34 1.78 -5.61
N ILE A 95 -5.63 1.49 -5.82
CA ILE A 95 -6.74 2.26 -5.24
C ILE A 95 -6.69 2.19 -3.71
N LEU A 96 -6.50 0.98 -3.16
CA LEU A 96 -6.39 0.77 -1.73
C LEU A 96 -5.20 1.54 -1.12
N ALA A 97 -4.05 1.53 -1.81
CA ALA A 97 -2.86 2.23 -1.36
C ALA A 97 -3.05 3.74 -1.34
N ASP A 98 -3.72 4.31 -2.35
CA ASP A 98 -4.08 5.72 -2.38
C ASP A 98 -5.07 6.09 -1.27
N LEU A 99 -6.13 5.28 -1.10
CA LEU A 99 -7.16 5.49 -0.10
C LEU A 99 -6.61 5.56 1.33
N HIS A 100 -5.62 4.72 1.64
CA HIS A 100 -4.99 4.63 2.95
C HIS A 100 -3.64 5.32 3.03
N SER A 101 -3.33 6.24 2.11
CA SER A 101 -2.07 7.00 2.11
C SER A 101 -0.83 6.12 2.31
N ALA A 102 -0.80 4.95 1.65
CA ALA A 102 0.25 3.95 1.71
C ALA A 102 1.23 4.17 0.55
N GLU A 103 2.05 5.20 0.70
CA GLU A 103 2.90 5.73 -0.39
C GLU A 103 3.91 4.72 -0.94
N GLN A 104 4.45 3.82 -0.10
CA GLN A 104 5.42 2.84 -0.56
C GLN A 104 4.73 1.79 -1.42
N LEU A 105 3.60 1.25 -0.96
CA LEU A 105 2.77 0.32 -1.73
C LEU A 105 2.28 0.95 -3.03
N LYS A 106 1.84 2.21 -3.00
CA LYS A 106 1.40 2.96 -4.18
C LYS A 106 2.51 3.05 -5.23
N ALA A 107 3.73 3.43 -4.81
CA ALA A 107 4.88 3.51 -5.70
C ALA A 107 5.23 2.13 -6.31
N GLN A 108 5.19 1.06 -5.51
CA GLN A 108 5.45 -0.31 -5.99
C GLN A 108 4.38 -0.80 -6.98
N ALA A 109 3.11 -0.51 -6.73
CA ALA A 109 2.02 -0.84 -7.62
C ALA A 109 2.13 -0.11 -8.97
N ILE A 110 2.44 1.20 -8.96
CA ILE A 110 2.70 1.98 -10.17
C ILE A 110 3.90 1.42 -10.95
N ASP A 111 4.98 1.09 -10.24
CA ASP A 111 6.15 0.50 -10.88
C ASP A 111 5.85 -0.88 -11.49
N PHE A 112 5.03 -1.71 -10.81
CA PHE A 112 4.54 -2.97 -11.35
C PHE A 112 3.72 -2.78 -12.64
N ILE A 113 2.76 -1.85 -12.65
CA ILE A 113 1.96 -1.49 -13.82
C ILE A 113 2.86 -1.06 -14.98
N ASN A 114 3.85 -0.22 -14.70
CA ASN A 114 4.79 0.26 -15.70
C ASN A 114 5.66 -0.88 -16.22
N ARG A 115 6.15 -1.79 -15.38
CA ARG A 115 6.91 -2.98 -15.85
C ARG A 115 6.06 -3.89 -16.75
N CYS A 116 4.79 -4.11 -16.42
CA CYS A 116 3.89 -4.92 -17.26
C CYS A 116 3.57 -4.26 -18.61
N SER A 117 3.38 -2.94 -18.64
CA SER A 117 3.00 -2.19 -19.85
C SER A 117 4.20 -1.81 -20.74
N VAL A 118 5.35 -1.48 -20.16
CA VAL A 118 6.57 -1.02 -20.87
C VAL A 118 7.26 -2.12 -21.66
N LEU A 119 7.14 -3.38 -21.22
CA LEU A 119 7.67 -4.51 -21.99
C LEU A 119 7.06 -4.59 -23.40
N ARG A 120 5.89 -3.98 -23.65
CA ARG A 120 5.31 -3.85 -24.99
C ARG A 120 5.90 -2.68 -25.80
N GLN A 121 6.15 -1.52 -25.19
CA GLN A 121 6.65 -0.33 -25.90
C GLN A 121 8.13 -0.46 -26.31
N LEU A 122 8.95 -1.18 -25.54
CA LEU A 122 10.38 -1.30 -25.83
C LEU A 122 10.74 -2.36 -26.87
N GLY A 123 9.81 -3.25 -27.27
CA GLY A 123 10.07 -4.21 -28.35
C GLY A 123 11.36 -5.04 -28.16
N CYS A 124 11.79 -5.30 -26.92
CA CYS A 124 12.98 -6.10 -26.62
C CYS A 124 12.75 -7.55 -27.07
N LYS A 125 13.10 -7.84 -28.32
CA LYS A 125 13.13 -9.17 -28.93
C LYS A 125 14.36 -9.99 -28.53
N ASP A 126 15.04 -9.67 -27.44
CA ASP A 126 16.10 -10.53 -26.89
C ASP A 126 15.48 -11.55 -25.94
N GLY A 127 14.67 -12.43 -26.54
CA GLY A 127 14.13 -13.60 -25.89
C GLY A 127 15.20 -14.66 -25.74
N LYS A 128 15.44 -15.08 -24.49
CA LYS A 128 15.38 -16.49 -24.12
C LYS A 128 14.68 -16.59 -22.77
N ASN A 129 13.42 -17.06 -22.82
CA ASN A 129 12.54 -17.50 -21.71
C ASN A 129 11.38 -16.58 -21.29
N TRP A 130 10.96 -15.61 -22.10
CA TRP A 130 9.61 -15.05 -21.92
C TRP A 130 8.63 -15.85 -22.79
N ASN A 131 7.87 -16.74 -22.17
CA ASN A 131 6.77 -17.45 -22.79
C ASN A 131 5.63 -16.45 -23.09
N GLY A 132 5.67 -15.85 -24.28
CA GLY A 132 4.72 -14.84 -24.79
C GLY A 132 3.28 -15.33 -25.00
N SER A 133 2.78 -16.24 -24.17
CA SER A 133 1.43 -16.79 -24.19
C SER A 133 0.62 -16.47 -22.92
N GLN A 134 1.19 -15.86 -21.86
CA GLN A 134 0.51 -15.79 -20.55
C GLN A 134 0.59 -14.47 -19.77
N ALA A 135 1.27 -13.43 -20.25
CA ALA A 135 1.19 -12.13 -19.59
C ALA A 135 -0.12 -11.45 -20.03
N MET A 136 -1.20 -11.63 -19.25
CA MET A 136 -2.36 -10.74 -19.37
C MET A 136 -1.88 -9.30 -19.18
N ASP A 137 -2.38 -8.41 -20.01
CA ASP A 137 -2.06 -6.99 -19.93
C ASP A 137 -2.88 -6.40 -18.79
N VAL A 138 -2.25 -5.67 -17.86
CA VAL A 138 -2.96 -4.97 -16.79
C VAL A 138 -4.05 -4.08 -17.39
N MET A 139 -3.82 -3.49 -18.57
CA MET A 139 -4.80 -2.62 -19.21
C MET A 139 -6.07 -3.36 -19.68
N GLU A 140 -6.02 -4.68 -19.80
CA GLU A 140 -7.15 -5.50 -20.23
C GLU A 140 -7.98 -6.02 -19.06
N THR A 141 -7.50 -5.90 -17.82
CA THR A 141 -8.26 -6.37 -16.65
C THR A 141 -9.46 -5.50 -16.38
N ASP A 142 -10.52 -6.12 -15.85
CA ASP A 142 -11.72 -5.39 -15.44
C ASP A 142 -11.43 -4.41 -14.30
N GLY A 143 -10.47 -4.74 -13.42
CA GLY A 143 -9.98 -3.85 -12.37
C GLY A 143 -9.39 -2.56 -12.94
N TRP A 144 -8.52 -2.65 -13.95
CA TRP A 144 -7.97 -1.47 -14.60
C TRP A 144 -9.03 -0.64 -15.33
N LYS A 145 -9.92 -1.30 -16.08
CA LYS A 145 -11.04 -0.62 -16.79
C LYS A 145 -11.95 0.12 -15.81
N SER A 146 -12.22 -0.48 -14.64
CA SER A 146 -13.00 0.14 -13.56
C SER A 146 -12.25 1.30 -12.90
N MET A 147 -10.94 1.17 -12.73
CA MET A 147 -10.08 2.24 -12.19
C MET A 147 -10.04 3.48 -13.09
N ILE A 148 -10.03 3.32 -14.43
CA ILE A 148 -10.10 4.45 -15.36
C ILE A 148 -11.36 5.30 -15.11
N GLN A 149 -12.48 4.64 -14.81
CA GLN A 149 -13.76 5.32 -14.60
C GLN A 149 -13.87 5.93 -13.19
N SER A 150 -13.44 5.20 -12.17
CA SER A 150 -13.62 5.59 -10.77
C SER A 150 -12.51 6.50 -10.24
N HIS A 151 -11.25 6.28 -10.66
CA HIS A 151 -10.05 6.97 -10.14
C HIS A 151 -9.11 7.40 -11.29
N PRO A 152 -9.55 8.29 -12.21
CA PRO A 152 -8.76 8.69 -13.37
C PRO A 152 -7.42 9.37 -13.02
N HIS A 153 -7.30 9.95 -11.82
CA HIS A 153 -6.08 10.59 -11.35
C HIS A 153 -4.95 9.58 -11.11
N LEU A 154 -5.26 8.34 -10.69
CA LEU A 154 -4.28 7.26 -10.50
C LEU A 154 -3.70 6.77 -11.82
N VAL A 155 -4.56 6.65 -12.84
CA VAL A 155 -4.13 6.33 -14.21
C VAL A 155 -3.19 7.40 -14.72
N ALA A 156 -3.55 8.68 -14.55
CA ALA A 156 -2.70 9.79 -14.94
C ALA A 156 -1.36 9.79 -14.17
N GLU A 157 -1.35 9.40 -12.90
CA GLU A 157 -0.12 9.28 -12.10
C GLU A 157 0.79 8.16 -12.60
N ALA A 158 0.24 6.98 -12.92
CA ALA A 158 1.00 5.88 -13.49
C ALA A 158 1.68 6.29 -14.81
N PHE A 159 0.94 6.95 -15.71
CA PHE A 159 1.49 7.46 -16.97
C PHE A 159 2.52 8.59 -16.77
N ARG A 160 2.33 9.47 -15.78
CA ARG A 160 3.33 10.49 -15.44
C ARG A 160 4.63 9.84 -14.96
N ALA A 161 4.54 8.86 -14.06
CA ALA A 161 5.69 8.10 -13.57
C ALA A 161 6.43 7.41 -14.71
N LEU A 162 5.68 6.84 -15.65
CA LEU A 162 6.25 6.24 -16.86
C LEU A 162 7.03 7.24 -17.72
N ALA A 163 6.43 8.41 -18.00
CA ALA A 163 7.09 9.45 -18.78
C ALA A 163 8.38 9.94 -18.11
N CYS A 164 8.37 10.13 -16.78
CA CYS A 164 9.56 10.48 -16.00
C CYS A 164 10.66 9.42 -16.10
N ALA A 165 10.30 8.13 -16.11
CA ALA A 165 11.27 7.03 -16.25
C ALA A 165 11.89 6.98 -17.65
N GLN A 166 11.12 7.29 -18.71
CA GLN A 166 11.61 7.33 -20.09
C GLN A 166 12.45 8.59 -20.40
N CYS A 167 12.22 9.70 -19.69
CA CYS A 167 13.03 10.91 -19.76
C CYS A 167 14.44 10.78 -19.14
N LEU A 168 14.86 9.58 -18.71
CA LEU A 168 16.25 9.23 -18.42
C LEU A 168 16.93 8.53 -19.63
N PRO A 169 17.21 9.21 -20.76
CA PRO A 169 18.10 8.65 -21.76
C PRO A 169 19.56 8.92 -21.33
N PHE A 170 20.40 7.88 -21.38
CA PHE A 170 21.85 8.00 -21.61
C PHE A 170 22.64 9.04 -20.79
N GLY A 171 23.27 8.57 -19.70
CA GLY A 171 24.57 9.06 -19.22
C GLY A 171 24.71 10.57 -18.96
N PHE A 172 24.36 11.01 -17.75
CA PHE A 172 25.00 12.19 -17.17
C PHE A 172 26.33 11.78 -16.49
N PRO A 173 27.48 12.35 -16.88
CA PRO A 173 28.72 12.10 -16.16
C PRO A 173 28.60 12.70 -14.76
N ARG A 174 28.79 11.88 -13.73
CA ARG A 174 29.01 12.32 -12.35
C ARG A 174 30.15 13.34 -12.35
N LYS A 175 29.85 14.63 -12.32
CA LYS A 175 30.85 15.64 -12.00
C LYS A 175 31.24 15.42 -10.54
N ARG A 176 32.40 14.82 -10.38
CA ARG A 176 33.13 14.69 -9.12
C ARG A 176 33.26 16.09 -8.52
N LEU A 177 32.51 16.38 -7.45
CA LEU A 177 32.79 17.51 -6.57
C LEU A 177 34.22 17.33 -6.05
N LYS A 178 35.18 18.06 -6.62
CA LYS A 178 36.44 18.32 -5.92
C LYS A 178 36.13 19.44 -4.94
N LEU A 179 36.10 19.10 -3.65
CA LEU A 179 36.32 20.09 -2.62
C LEU A 179 37.77 20.58 -2.76
N SER A 180 37.91 21.89 -2.94
CA SER A 180 39.15 22.66 -2.70
C SER A 180 38.79 23.86 -1.85
#